data_AF-A0A3D1LA78-F1
#
_entry.id   AF-A0A3D1LA78-F1
#
_cell.length_a   1.000
_cell.length_b   1.000
_cell.length_c   1.000
_cell.angle_alpha   90.00
_cell.angle_beta   90.00
_cell.angle_gamma   90.00
#
_symmetry.space_group_name_H-M   'P 1'
#
loop_
_entity.id
_entity.type
_entity.pdbx_description
1 polymer ?
#
loop_
_entity_poly.entity_id
_entity_poly.type
_entity_poly.pdbx_seq_one_letter_code
_entity_poly.pdbx_strand_id
1 'polypeptide(L)'
;MKQPSRFQPTRRALLFWTLFIGLGAVAGTCMMLLDPMGKAMGMDAMLPYFQVLPFAKILFQDLTFSGIALLIVNGLPNLTAAALLLAKSIWVQF
;
A
#
# COMPACT_ATOMS: atom_id res chain seq x y z
N MET A 1 5.64 10.86 36.23
CA MET A 1 5.82 11.58 34.95
C MET A 1 6.34 10.57 33.91
N LYS A 2 5.54 10.18 32.91
CA LYS A 2 6.01 9.28 31.83
C LYS A 2 7.12 10.02 31.09
N GLN A 3 8.36 9.56 31.21
CA GLN A 3 9.46 10.15 30.44
C GLN A 3 9.07 10.14 28.95
N PRO A 4 9.17 11.27 28.22
CA PRO A 4 8.91 11.26 26.79
C PRO A 4 9.93 10.31 26.16
N SER A 5 9.48 9.09 25.85
CA SER A 5 10.30 8.11 25.17
C SER A 5 10.79 8.76 23.89
N ARG A 6 12.11 8.79 23.68
CA ARG A 6 12.79 9.37 22.51
C ARG A 6 12.22 8.89 21.17
N PHE A 7 11.50 7.76 21.22
CA PHE A 7 10.84 7.11 20.11
C PHE A 7 9.41 7.61 19.82
N GLN A 8 8.82 8.50 20.62
CA GLN A 8 7.48 9.04 20.35
C GLN A 8 7.35 9.78 19.00
N PRO A 9 8.29 10.66 18.60
CA PRO A 9 8.27 11.28 17.29
C PRO A 9 8.40 10.25 16.17
N THR A 10 9.36 9.32 16.30
CA THR A 10 9.58 8.22 15.35
C THR A 10 8.35 7.36 15.19
N ARG A 11 7.64 7.08 16.28
CA ARG A 11 6.42 6.26 16.28
C ARG A 11 5.25 6.94 15.59
N ARG A 12 5.08 8.26 15.78
CA ARG A 12 4.06 9.05 15.07
C ARG A 12 4.37 9.14 13.58
N ALA A 13 5.64 9.35 13.23
CA ALA A 13 6.08 9.33 11.83
C ALA A 13 5.84 7.95 11.21
N LEU A 14 6.23 6.87 11.89
CA LEU A 14 6.02 5.50 11.41
C LEU A 14 4.53 5.19 11.21
N LEU A 15 3.66 5.58 12.16
CA LEU A 15 2.21 5.47 12.03
C LEU A 15 1.66 6.22 10.82
N PHE A 16 2.13 7.44 10.60
CA PHE A 16 1.73 8.24 9.45
C PHE A 16 2.14 7.57 8.14
N TRP A 17 3.39 7.14 8.03
CA TRP A 17 3.90 6.49 6.82
C TRP A 17 3.21 5.16 6.53
N THR A 18 2.97 4.32 7.54
CA THR A 18 2.27 3.03 7.33
C THR A 18 0.81 3.23 6.96
N LEU A 19 0.11 4.22 7.53
CA LEU A 19 -1.24 4.57 7.10
C LEU A 19 -1.26 5.13 5.69
N PHE A 20 -0.37 6.07 5.37
CA PHE A 20 -0.30 6.71 4.06
C PHE A 20 -0.05 5.68 2.95
N ILE A 21 0.94 4.80 3.14
CA ILE A 21 1.25 3.74 2.16
C ILE A 21 0.12 2.71 2.09
N GLY A 22 -0.45 2.32 3.23
CA GLY A 22 -1.56 1.36 3.26
C GLY A 22 -2.82 1.86 2.54
N LEU A 23 -3.24 3.09 2.82
CA LEU A 23 -4.36 3.75 2.13
C LEU A 23 -4.06 3.97 0.64
N GLY A 24 -2.84 4.42 0.31
CA GLY A 24 -2.41 4.59 -1.07
C GLY A 24 -2.44 3.27 -1.86
N ALA A 25 -2.02 2.17 -1.24
CA ALA A 25 -2.09 0.84 -1.83
C ALA A 25 -3.54 0.39 -2.06
N VAL A 26 -4.45 0.58 -1.09
CA VAL A 26 -5.88 0.27 -1.27
C VAL A 26 -6.48 1.09 -2.41
N ALA A 27 -6.24 2.41 -2.43
CA ALA A 27 -6.72 3.29 -3.49
C ALA A 27 -6.15 2.89 -4.86
N GLY A 28 -4.86 2.59 -4.95
CA GLY A 28 -4.19 2.11 -6.15
C GLY A 28 -4.78 0.80 -6.66
N THR A 29 -4.99 -0.18 -5.77
CA THR A 29 -5.65 -1.44 -6.10
C THR A 29 -7.07 -1.23 -6.57
N CYS A 30 -7.87 -0.41 -5.88
CA CYS A 30 -9.23 -0.09 -6.31
C CYS A 30 -9.25 0.52 -7.72
N MET A 31 -8.35 1.46 -8.02
CA MET A 31 -8.25 2.04 -9.36
C MET A 31 -7.83 1.01 -10.42
N MET A 32 -6.87 0.13 -10.11
CA MET A 32 -6.42 -0.93 -11.03
C MET A 32 -7.46 -2.05 -11.23
N LEU A 33 -8.38 -2.25 -10.28
CA LEU A 33 -9.50 -3.18 -10.42
C LEU A 33 -10.68 -2.56 -11.17
N LEU A 34 -10.96 -1.27 -10.96
CA LEU A 34 -12.04 -0.55 -11.65
C LEU A 34 -11.68 -0.19 -13.10
N ASP A 35 -10.40 0.05 -13.38
CA ASP A 35 -9.87 0.24 -14.73
C ASP A 35 -8.61 -0.64 -14.95
N PRO A 36 -8.81 -1.91 -15.33
CA PRO A 36 -7.74 -2.87 -15.60
C PRO A 36 -6.74 -2.44 -16.68
N MET A 37 -7.18 -1.56 -17.58
CA MET A 37 -6.38 -1.05 -18.71
C MET A 37 -5.61 0.22 -18.35
N GLY A 38 -5.88 0.83 -17.18
CA GLY A 38 -5.20 2.02 -16.70
C GLY A 38 -5.48 3.29 -17.51
N LYS A 39 -6.54 3.33 -18.31
CA LYS A 39 -6.90 4.49 -19.16
C LYS A 39 -7.20 5.74 -18.33
N ALA A 40 -7.88 5.59 -17.20
CA ALA A 40 -8.21 6.67 -16.26
C ALA A 40 -6.98 7.22 -15.53
N MET A 41 -5.90 6.43 -15.41
CA MET A 41 -4.64 6.84 -14.79
C MET A 41 -3.56 7.21 -15.82
N GLY A 42 -3.85 7.20 -17.13
CA GLY A 42 -2.86 7.44 -18.19
C GLY A 42 -1.75 6.38 -18.27
N MET A 43 -2.02 5.17 -17.75
CA MET A 43 -1.12 4.02 -17.76
C MET A 43 -1.34 3.08 -18.96
N ASP A 44 -2.24 3.44 -19.86
CA ASP A 44 -2.51 2.71 -21.11
C ASP A 44 -1.26 2.60 -22.00
N ALA A 45 -0.40 3.62 -22.01
CA ALA A 45 0.90 3.60 -22.67
C ALA A 45 1.96 2.74 -21.95
N MET A 46 1.74 2.33 -20.69
CA MET A 46 2.67 1.52 -19.92
C MET A 46 2.48 0.00 -20.11
N LEU A 47 1.28 -0.44 -20.46
CA LEU A 47 1.00 -1.87 -20.75
C LEU A 47 1.95 -2.47 -21.80
N PRO A 48 2.22 -1.82 -22.95
CA PRO A 48 3.15 -2.34 -23.95
C PRO A 48 4.58 -2.59 -23.42
N TYR A 49 5.04 -1.79 -22.45
CA TYR A 49 6.34 -1.99 -21.80
C TYR A 49 6.34 -3.16 -20.82
N PHE A 50 5.21 -3.46 -20.19
CA PHE A 50 5.12 -4.67 -19.37
C PHE A 50 5.02 -5.93 -20.22
N GLN A 51 4.51 -5.85 -21.46
CA GLN A 51 4.41 -6.97 -22.40
C GLN A 51 5.77 -7.50 -22.90
N VAL A 52 6.87 -6.76 -22.72
CA VAL A 52 8.23 -7.26 -23.05
C VAL A 52 8.85 -8.11 -21.94
N LEU A 53 8.22 -8.19 -20.76
CA LEU A 53 8.73 -9.01 -19.66
C LEU A 53 8.43 -10.51 -19.87
N PRO A 54 9.34 -11.42 -19.42
CA PRO A 54 9.01 -12.83 -19.32
C PRO A 54 7.79 -13.00 -18.40
N PHE A 55 6.85 -13.88 -18.78
CA PHE A 55 5.57 -14.11 -18.10
C PHE A 55 4.55 -12.95 -18.16
N ALA A 56 4.76 -11.91 -18.98
CA ALA A 56 3.81 -10.80 -19.11
C ALA A 56 2.40 -11.24 -19.54
N LYS A 57 2.30 -12.27 -20.39
CA LYS A 57 1.02 -12.89 -20.76
C LYS A 57 0.27 -13.56 -19.61
N ILE A 58 0.88 -13.74 -18.45
CA ILE A 58 0.26 -14.37 -17.27
C ILE A 58 0.13 -13.36 -16.13
N LEU A 59 1.17 -12.54 -15.90
CA LEU A 59 1.27 -11.65 -14.74
C LEU A 59 0.95 -10.18 -15.06
N PHE A 60 1.05 -9.76 -16.32
CA PHE A 60 0.96 -8.35 -16.71
C PHE A 60 0.11 -8.14 -17.97
N GLN A 61 -0.93 -8.98 -18.18
CA GLN A 61 -1.93 -8.71 -19.21
C GLN A 61 -2.70 -7.45 -18.89
N ASP A 62 -3.13 -7.32 -17.63
CA ASP A 62 -3.88 -6.19 -17.09
C ASP A 62 -3.27 -5.72 -15.75
N LEU A 63 -3.64 -4.52 -15.30
CA LEU A 63 -3.21 -3.99 -14.01
C LEU A 63 -3.85 -4.71 -12.81
N THR A 64 -4.80 -5.63 -13.02
CA THR A 64 -5.51 -6.36 -11.97
C THR A 64 -4.58 -7.20 -11.10
N PHE A 65 -3.68 -7.97 -11.72
CA PHE A 65 -2.68 -8.76 -10.97
C PHE A 65 -1.73 -7.84 -10.20
N SER A 66 -1.27 -6.75 -10.83
CA SER A 66 -0.41 -5.75 -10.19
C SER A 66 -1.12 -5.08 -9.00
N GLY A 67 -2.40 -4.75 -9.13
CA GLY A 67 -3.22 -4.19 -8.07
C GLY A 67 -3.40 -5.14 -6.90
N ILE A 68 -3.65 -6.43 -7.16
CA ILE A 68 -3.73 -7.44 -6.10
C ILE A 68 -2.36 -7.59 -5.41
N ALA A 69 -1.27 -7.65 -6.16
CA ALA A 69 0.07 -7.70 -5.61
C ALA A 69 0.40 -6.46 -4.75
N LEU A 70 0.01 -5.27 -5.20
CA LEU A 70 0.15 -4.02 -4.45
C LEU A 70 -0.59 -4.10 -3.10
N LEU A 71 -1.82 -4.62 -3.09
CA LEU A 71 -2.58 -4.80 -1.86
C LEU A 71 -1.92 -5.80 -0.91
N ILE A 72 -1.43 -6.93 -1.43
CA ILE A 72 -0.81 -7.98 -0.60
C ILE A 72 0.54 -7.54 -0.04
N VAL A 73 1.39 -6.90 -0.84
CA VAL A 73 2.76 -6.56 -0.45
C VAL A 73 2.83 -5.24 0.32
N ASN A 74 2.00 -4.26 -0.05
CA ASN A 74 2.05 -2.91 0.53
C ASN A 74 0.79 -2.53 1.31
N GLY A 75 -0.39 -2.97 0.90
CA GLY A 75 -1.64 -2.63 1.61
C GLY A 75 -1.76 -3.33 2.96
N LEU A 76 -1.89 -4.66 2.94
CA LEU A 76 -2.14 -5.47 4.14
C LEU A 76 -1.03 -5.33 5.21
N PRO A 77 0.27 -5.39 4.88
CA PRO A 77 1.32 -5.30 5.89
C PRO A 77 1.38 -3.92 6.54
N ASN A 78 1.23 -2.84 5.76
CA ASN A 78 1.28 -1.49 6.29
C ASN A 78 0.02 -1.12 7.09
N LEU A 79 -1.17 -1.55 6.66
CA LEU A 79 -2.40 -1.38 7.45
C LEU A 79 -2.36 -2.19 8.75
N THR A 80 -1.83 -3.42 8.71
CA THR A 80 -1.66 -4.24 9.92
C THR A 80 -0.65 -3.60 10.87
N ALA A 81 0.48 -3.11 10.35
CA ALA A 81 1.47 -2.38 11.14
C ALA A 81 0.87 -1.10 11.75
N ALA A 82 0.09 -0.33 11.00
CA ALA A 82 -0.64 0.83 11.49
C ALA A 82 -1.62 0.46 12.61
N ALA A 83 -2.42 -0.59 12.43
CA ALA A 83 -3.37 -1.08 13.44
C ALA A 83 -2.67 -1.52 14.73
N LEU A 84 -1.58 -2.28 14.63
CA LEU A 84 -0.78 -2.70 15.78
C LEU A 84 -0.12 -1.52 16.50
N LEU A 85 0.39 -0.55 15.74
CA LEU A 85 0.94 0.69 16.30
C LEU A 85 -0.17 1.53 16.95
N LEU A 86 -1.38 1.60 16.42
CA LEU A 86 -2.50 2.30 17.07
C LEU A 86 -2.93 1.59 18.35
N ALA A 87 -3.11 0.26 18.31
CA ALA A 87 -3.47 -0.55 19.47
C ALA A 87 -2.46 -0.36 20.60
N LYS A 88 -1.16 -0.47 20.33
CA LYS A 88 -0.11 -0.21 21.34
C LYS A 88 -0.17 1.22 21.91
N SER A 89 -0.72 2.17 21.16
CA SER A 89 -0.84 3.56 21.62
C SER A 89 -1.91 3.69 22.68
N ILE A 90 -3.00 2.97 22.48
CA ILE A 90 -4.16 2.89 23.38
C ILE A 90 -3.82 2.09 24.64
N TRP A 91 -3.20 0.92 24.50
CA TRP A 91 -2.86 0.05 25.66
C TRP A 91 -1.80 0.64 26.60
N VAL A 92 -0.90 1.49 26.10
CA VAL A 92 0.14 2.14 26.92
C VAL A 92 -0.37 3.41 27.62
N GLN A 93 -1.61 3.85 27.36
CA GLN A 93 -2.21 5.02 28.00
C GLN A 93 -3.04 4.71 29.26
N PHE A 94 -3.49 3.46 29.45
CA PHE A 94 -4.03 2.95 30.71
C PHE A 94 -2.91 2.50 31.65
#